data_AF-A0A1E3YY73-F1
#
_entry.id   AF-A0A1E3YY73-F1
#
_cell.length_a   1.000
_cell.length_b   1.000
_cell.length_c   1.000
_cell.angle_alpha   90.00
_cell.angle_beta   90.00
_cell.angle_gamma   90.00
#
_symmetry.space_group_name_H-M   'P 1'
#
loop_
_entity.id
_entity.type
_entity.pdbx_description
1 polymer ?
#
loop_
_entity_poly.entity_id
_entity_poly.type
_entity_poly.pdbx_seq_one_letter_code
_entity_poly.pdbx_strand_id
1 'polypeptide(L)'
;MQDKYSPQDVERAAHGHWTATDAYRVTEDANKKKFYACSMLPYPSGKLHMGHVRNYTINDMLTRYLRMNGHNVLMPMGWDAFGLPAENAALKNGVPPAKWTYENIAYMKKQMQAMGLAIDWSREVATCDPTYYKWNQWLFLKMLEKGIAYRKTQVVNWDPVDQTVLANEQVIDGKGWRTGAVVEKREIPGYYLKITDYAEELLDFVTGDKLPGWPERVKLMQENWIGKSEGVRFAFTHDIAGDDGARIGDGKMYVFTTRADTIMGVTFCAVAPEHPLAAHAAKTNPTLKAFIEECKSGGTTEAELATQEKKGVPTGLFVTHPLTEEKVEVWVGNYVLMGYGDGAVMGVPAHDERDFAFALKYGIEIKQVVLVDGEHFDYHQWNDWYGDKQRGVTINSDSFSGLSYKEAVNAVAHALEQKGLGEKKTTWRLRDWGVSRQRYWGTPIPIIHCDEHGAVPVPEKDLPVVLPQDCIPDGSGNPLHKHEGFHAGVTCPVCGKPARRETDTMDTFVDSSWYFMRYCDPKNADAMVAGGADYWMPMDQYIGGIEHAILHLLYARFWTKVMRDLGLVKVDEPFTKLLTQGMVLNHIYSRRTAKGGKDYFWP
;
A
#
# COMPACT_ATOMS: atom_id res chain seq x y z
N MET A 1 -13.24 48.38 -25.95
CA MET A 1 -12.29 47.28 -26.28
C MET A 1 -11.00 47.95 -26.71
N GLN A 2 -9.86 47.63 -26.08
CA GLN A 2 -8.57 48.17 -26.53
C GLN A 2 -8.10 47.45 -27.79
N ASP A 3 -7.30 48.10 -28.62
CA ASP A 3 -6.81 47.54 -29.90
C ASP A 3 -5.82 46.38 -29.72
N LYS A 4 -5.14 46.29 -28.57
CA LYS A 4 -4.23 45.20 -28.22
C LYS A 4 -4.74 44.43 -27.01
N TYR A 5 -4.70 43.11 -27.08
CA TYR A 5 -5.01 42.25 -25.95
C TYR A 5 -3.91 42.35 -24.88
N SER A 6 -4.29 42.78 -23.67
CA SER A 6 -3.44 42.84 -22.47
C SER A 6 -3.94 41.81 -21.45
N PRO A 7 -3.31 40.62 -21.35
CA PRO A 7 -3.74 39.60 -20.39
C PRO A 7 -3.76 40.12 -18.95
N GLN A 8 -2.76 40.90 -18.56
CA GLN A 8 -2.63 41.43 -17.20
C GLN A 8 -3.81 42.32 -16.78
N ASP A 9 -4.37 43.10 -17.70
CA ASP A 9 -5.50 43.98 -17.41
C ASP A 9 -6.82 43.19 -17.41
N VAL A 10 -6.99 42.30 -18.38
CA VAL A 10 -8.20 41.46 -18.50
C VAL A 10 -8.32 40.47 -17.34
N GLU A 11 -7.26 39.73 -17.03
CA GLU A 11 -7.23 38.77 -15.92
C GLU A 11 -7.47 39.46 -14.58
N ARG A 12 -6.83 40.60 -14.33
CA ARG A 12 -7.03 41.37 -13.09
C ARG A 12 -8.48 41.81 -12.93
N ALA A 13 -9.09 42.34 -14.00
CA ALA A 13 -10.49 42.75 -13.97
C ALA A 13 -11.44 41.56 -13.74
N ALA A 14 -11.21 40.44 -14.44
CA ALA A 14 -12.00 39.22 -14.30
C ALA A 14 -11.87 38.60 -12.90
N HIS A 15 -10.66 38.45 -12.39
CA HIS A 15 -10.39 37.94 -11.04
C HIS A 15 -11.04 38.83 -9.97
N GLY A 16 -10.92 40.15 -10.12
CA GLY A 16 -11.57 41.12 -9.24
C GLY A 16 -13.09 40.95 -9.22
N HIS A 17 -13.70 40.78 -10.39
CA HIS A 17 -15.14 40.56 -10.51
C HIS A 17 -15.59 39.23 -9.87
N TRP A 18 -14.91 38.12 -10.15
CA TRP A 18 -15.25 36.81 -9.58
C TRP A 18 -15.06 36.77 -8.06
N THR A 19 -14.03 37.44 -7.54
CA THR A 19 -13.79 37.53 -6.09
C THR A 19 -14.87 38.38 -5.41
N ALA A 20 -15.21 39.54 -5.98
CA ALA A 20 -16.21 40.44 -5.40
C ALA A 20 -17.62 39.85 -5.35
N THR A 21 -17.91 38.88 -6.21
CA THR A 21 -19.22 38.20 -6.30
C THR A 21 -19.22 36.81 -5.69
N ASP A 22 -18.09 36.37 -5.11
CA ASP A 22 -17.89 35.02 -4.59
C ASP A 22 -18.31 33.94 -5.61
N ALA A 23 -17.94 34.16 -6.88
CA ALA A 23 -18.57 33.54 -8.05
C ALA A 23 -18.51 32.01 -8.06
N TYR A 24 -17.56 31.41 -7.35
CA TYR A 24 -17.35 29.96 -7.32
C TYR A 24 -17.86 29.28 -6.07
N ARG A 25 -18.29 30.03 -5.05
CA ARG A 25 -18.88 29.45 -3.85
C ARG A 25 -20.16 28.70 -4.20
N VAL A 26 -20.29 27.51 -3.63
CA VAL A 26 -21.49 26.67 -3.79
C VAL A 26 -22.03 26.19 -2.45
N THR A 27 -23.34 26.04 -2.42
CA THR A 27 -24.09 25.44 -1.31
C THR A 27 -24.93 24.30 -1.86
N GLU A 28 -25.46 23.48 -0.97
CA GLU A 28 -26.30 22.32 -1.29
C GLU A 28 -27.69 22.80 -1.77
N ASP A 29 -27.79 23.19 -3.04
CA ASP A 29 -29.03 23.66 -3.69
C ASP A 29 -29.74 22.49 -4.39
N ALA A 30 -30.83 21.99 -3.80
CA ALA A 30 -31.61 20.88 -4.34
C ALA A 30 -32.33 21.21 -5.67
N ASN A 31 -32.43 22.49 -6.06
CA ASN A 31 -33.08 22.89 -7.31
C ASN A 31 -32.15 22.80 -8.52
N LYS A 32 -30.87 22.53 -8.31
CA LYS A 32 -29.86 22.41 -9.37
C LYS A 32 -29.30 21.00 -9.40
N LYS A 33 -28.97 20.54 -10.60
CA LYS A 33 -28.26 19.27 -10.78
C LYS A 33 -26.83 19.41 -10.25
N LYS A 34 -26.51 18.68 -9.18
CA LYS A 34 -25.17 18.68 -8.58
C LYS A 34 -24.14 18.06 -9.53
N PHE A 35 -22.92 18.54 -9.45
CA PHE A 35 -21.74 17.87 -10.00
C PHE A 35 -20.54 18.13 -9.09
N TYR A 36 -19.90 17.07 -8.60
CA TYR A 36 -18.73 17.17 -7.76
C TYR A 36 -17.48 16.76 -8.55
N ALA A 37 -16.59 17.72 -8.83
CA ALA A 37 -15.35 17.52 -9.56
C ALA A 37 -14.13 17.88 -8.70
N CYS A 38 -13.28 16.91 -8.39
CA CYS A 38 -12.08 17.13 -7.58
C CYS A 38 -10.81 16.70 -8.32
N SER A 39 -9.79 17.54 -8.25
CA SER A 39 -8.43 17.12 -8.58
C SER A 39 -7.75 16.55 -7.34
N MET A 40 -6.78 15.66 -7.52
CA MET A 40 -5.84 15.29 -6.46
C MET A 40 -5.23 16.56 -5.85
N LEU A 41 -5.39 16.73 -4.54
CA LEU A 41 -4.87 17.90 -3.82
C LEU A 41 -3.32 17.86 -3.80
N PRO A 42 -2.63 19.02 -3.83
CA PRO A 42 -1.17 19.06 -3.85
C PRO A 42 -0.55 18.86 -2.47
N TYR A 43 0.67 18.32 -2.46
CA TYR A 43 1.60 18.50 -1.36
C TYR A 43 2.15 19.94 -1.36
N PRO A 44 2.14 20.68 -0.25
CA PRO A 44 2.69 22.04 -0.16
C PRO A 44 4.22 22.02 0.02
N SER A 45 4.92 21.36 -0.90
CA SER A 45 6.37 21.15 -0.86
C SER A 45 7.19 22.33 -1.40
N GLY A 46 6.54 23.34 -1.99
CA GLY A 46 7.20 24.53 -2.49
C GLY A 46 6.30 25.36 -3.40
N LYS A 47 6.47 25.23 -4.72
CA LYS A 47 5.74 26.00 -5.74
C LYS A 47 5.00 25.08 -6.69
N LEU A 48 3.93 25.59 -7.32
CA LEU A 48 3.27 24.85 -8.40
C LEU A 48 4.24 24.64 -9.58
N HIS A 49 4.12 23.49 -10.24
CA HIS A 49 4.84 23.13 -11.47
C HIS A 49 3.84 22.81 -12.57
N MET A 50 4.29 22.64 -13.82
CA MET A 50 3.37 22.44 -14.96
C MET A 50 2.48 21.20 -14.86
N GLY A 51 2.90 20.15 -14.14
CA GLY A 51 2.02 19.02 -13.80
C GLY A 51 0.78 19.43 -12.98
N HIS A 52 0.93 20.35 -12.02
CA HIS A 52 -0.17 20.92 -11.24
C HIS A 52 -1.08 21.76 -12.13
N VAL A 53 -0.48 22.62 -12.97
CA VAL A 53 -1.23 23.47 -13.92
C VAL A 53 -2.09 22.61 -14.84
N ARG A 54 -1.51 21.55 -15.43
CA ARG A 54 -2.27 20.60 -16.27
C ARG A 54 -3.46 20.00 -15.50
N ASN A 55 -3.24 19.52 -14.28
CA ASN A 55 -4.26 18.82 -13.50
C ASN A 55 -5.43 19.73 -13.16
N TYR A 56 -5.13 20.93 -12.65
CA TYR A 56 -6.14 21.84 -12.15
C TYR A 56 -6.87 22.58 -13.28
N THR A 57 -6.20 22.85 -14.40
CA THR A 57 -6.85 23.44 -15.58
C THR A 57 -7.84 22.49 -16.25
N ILE A 58 -7.58 21.17 -16.28
CA ILE A 58 -8.56 20.19 -16.79
C ILE A 58 -9.85 20.25 -15.97
N ASN A 59 -9.74 20.31 -14.64
CA ASN A 59 -10.89 20.39 -13.75
C ASN A 59 -11.61 21.75 -13.85
N ASP A 60 -10.86 22.85 -13.95
CA ASP A 60 -11.40 24.20 -14.14
C ASP A 60 -12.24 24.30 -15.42
N MET A 61 -11.72 23.77 -16.52
CA MET A 61 -12.44 23.73 -17.81
C MET A 61 -13.78 23.00 -17.66
N LEU A 62 -13.77 21.83 -17.00
CA LEU A 62 -14.98 21.02 -16.80
C LEU A 62 -15.99 21.76 -15.92
N THR A 63 -15.50 22.36 -14.84
CA THR A 63 -16.29 23.13 -13.88
C THR A 63 -17.00 24.29 -14.55
N ARG A 64 -16.25 25.09 -15.33
CA ARG A 64 -16.82 26.23 -16.07
C ARG A 64 -17.85 25.79 -17.09
N TYR A 65 -17.54 24.77 -17.89
CA TYR A 65 -18.48 24.22 -18.87
C TYR A 65 -19.78 23.76 -18.22
N LEU A 66 -19.73 23.00 -17.13
CA LEU A 66 -20.92 22.48 -16.45
C LEU A 66 -21.75 23.58 -15.78
N ARG A 67 -21.10 24.58 -15.17
CA ARG A 67 -21.79 25.75 -14.60
C ARG A 67 -22.52 26.55 -15.68
N MET A 68 -21.91 26.74 -16.85
CA MET A 68 -22.55 27.38 -18.00
C MET A 68 -23.77 26.57 -18.51
N ASN A 69 -23.79 25.26 -18.29
CA ASN A 69 -24.92 24.38 -18.55
C ASN A 69 -25.87 24.22 -17.34
N GLY A 70 -25.84 25.13 -16.37
CA GLY A 70 -26.81 25.20 -15.27
C GLY A 70 -26.58 24.21 -14.11
N HIS A 71 -25.46 23.48 -14.07
CA HIS A 71 -25.15 22.58 -12.95
C HIS A 71 -24.69 23.36 -11.69
N ASN A 72 -24.96 22.80 -10.51
CA ASN A 72 -24.33 23.23 -9.27
C ASN A 72 -23.01 22.48 -9.10
N VAL A 73 -21.89 23.12 -9.41
CA VAL A 73 -20.60 22.44 -9.50
C VAL A 73 -19.70 22.77 -8.32
N LEU A 74 -19.36 21.75 -7.53
CA LEU A 74 -18.36 21.83 -6.48
C LEU A 74 -16.98 21.49 -7.05
N MET A 75 -16.08 22.48 -7.04
CA MET A 75 -14.65 22.32 -7.31
C MET A 75 -13.84 22.82 -6.09
N PRO A 76 -13.51 21.95 -5.13
CA PRO A 76 -12.76 22.35 -3.94
C PRO A 76 -11.25 22.23 -4.17
N MET A 77 -10.49 22.80 -3.25
CA MET A 77 -9.04 22.62 -3.16
C MET A 77 -8.61 22.67 -1.70
N GLY A 78 -7.46 22.09 -1.42
CA GLY A 78 -6.87 22.00 -0.09
C GLY A 78 -5.44 21.51 -0.20
N TRP A 79 -4.87 21.06 0.90
CA TRP A 79 -3.43 20.82 1.00
C TRP A 79 -3.15 19.50 1.73
N ASP A 80 -2.51 18.56 1.05
CA ASP A 80 -1.99 17.34 1.69
C ASP A 80 -0.67 17.69 2.39
N ALA A 81 -0.81 18.19 3.60
CA ALA A 81 0.15 19.04 4.27
C ALA A 81 1.07 18.31 5.26
N PHE A 82 0.82 17.03 5.52
CA PHE A 82 1.71 16.18 6.33
C PHE A 82 2.74 15.41 5.49
N GLY A 83 3.67 14.74 6.16
CA GLY A 83 4.61 13.77 5.59
C GLY A 83 5.99 14.29 5.23
N LEU A 84 6.75 13.36 4.63
CA LEU A 84 8.15 13.54 4.28
C LEU A 84 8.46 14.76 3.42
N PRO A 85 7.68 15.11 2.37
CA PRO A 85 8.07 16.23 1.50
C PRO A 85 8.26 17.53 2.29
N ALA A 86 7.34 17.83 3.20
CA ALA A 86 7.42 19.01 4.06
C ALA A 86 8.52 18.86 5.12
N GLU A 87 8.62 17.70 5.79
CA GLU A 87 9.60 17.44 6.85
C GLU A 87 11.05 17.56 6.34
N ASN A 88 11.36 17.04 5.15
CA ASN A 88 12.70 17.14 4.58
C ASN A 88 13.06 18.55 4.12
N ALA A 89 12.08 19.24 3.53
CA ALA A 89 12.30 20.60 3.06
C ALA A 89 12.55 21.52 4.25
N ALA A 90 11.82 21.31 5.34
CA ALA A 90 12.03 21.95 6.63
C ALA A 90 13.43 21.64 7.21
N LEU A 91 13.84 20.36 7.22
CA LEU A 91 15.18 19.92 7.64
C LEU A 91 16.29 20.60 6.82
N LYS A 92 16.16 20.65 5.49
CA LYS A 92 17.15 21.26 4.59
C LYS A 92 17.31 22.77 4.81
N ASN A 93 16.24 23.45 5.24
CA ASN A 93 16.23 24.90 5.44
C ASN A 93 16.34 25.31 6.92
N GLY A 94 16.42 24.35 7.85
CA GLY A 94 16.54 24.62 9.29
C GLY A 94 15.33 25.35 9.88
N VAL A 95 14.13 25.08 9.38
CA VAL A 95 12.87 25.71 9.87
C VAL A 95 11.90 24.64 10.38
N PRO A 96 10.96 24.97 11.28
CA PRO A 96 9.91 24.04 11.68
C PRO A 96 9.01 23.64 10.47
N PRO A 97 8.66 22.35 10.31
CA PRO A 97 7.78 21.88 9.24
C PRO A 97 6.43 22.60 9.14
N ALA A 98 5.84 22.99 10.27
CA ALA A 98 4.61 23.77 10.32
C ALA A 98 4.76 25.11 9.58
N LYS A 99 5.80 25.88 9.92
CA LYS A 99 6.07 27.18 9.31
C LYS A 99 6.28 27.05 7.80
N TRP A 100 7.14 26.11 7.39
CA TRP A 100 7.42 25.86 5.97
C TRP A 100 6.14 25.51 5.19
N THR A 101 5.32 24.64 5.76
CA THR A 101 4.07 24.18 5.15
C THR A 101 3.09 25.34 4.95
N TYR A 102 2.82 26.15 5.98
CA TYR A 102 1.88 27.27 5.86
C TYR A 102 2.36 28.38 4.91
N GLU A 103 3.67 28.65 4.87
CA GLU A 103 4.25 29.60 3.91
C GLU A 103 4.07 29.11 2.47
N ASN A 104 4.29 27.82 2.20
CA ASN A 104 4.08 27.22 0.89
C ASN A 104 2.60 27.16 0.49
N ILE A 105 1.70 26.83 1.42
CA ILE A 105 0.25 26.89 1.21
C ILE A 105 -0.14 28.29 0.75
N ALA A 106 0.28 29.33 1.48
CA ALA A 106 -0.03 30.71 1.14
C ALA A 106 0.53 31.12 -0.23
N TYR A 107 1.74 30.65 -0.58
CA TYR A 107 2.35 30.94 -1.87
C TYR A 107 1.67 30.21 -3.04
N MET A 108 1.43 28.89 -2.91
CA MET A 108 0.77 28.08 -3.93
C MET A 108 -0.67 28.53 -4.15
N LYS A 109 -1.39 28.92 -3.09
CA LYS A 109 -2.73 29.52 -3.19
C LYS A 109 -2.74 30.77 -4.05
N LYS A 110 -1.76 31.67 -3.86
CA LYS A 110 -1.61 32.86 -4.72
C LYS A 110 -1.37 32.47 -6.19
N GLN A 111 -0.59 31.43 -6.46
CA GLN A 111 -0.39 30.95 -7.84
C GLN A 111 -1.70 30.40 -8.45
N MET A 112 -2.48 29.62 -7.69
CA MET A 112 -3.78 29.10 -8.13
C MET A 112 -4.80 30.21 -8.39
N GLN A 113 -4.83 31.23 -7.52
CA GLN A 113 -5.69 32.41 -7.68
C GLN A 113 -5.26 33.24 -8.90
N ALA A 114 -3.95 33.40 -9.14
CA ALA A 114 -3.43 34.08 -10.32
C ALA A 114 -3.75 33.35 -11.63
N MET A 115 -3.87 32.01 -11.60
CA MET A 115 -4.34 31.23 -12.74
C MET A 115 -5.86 31.35 -13.00
N GLY A 116 -6.60 31.97 -12.08
CA GLY A 116 -8.05 32.15 -12.23
C GLY A 116 -8.87 30.86 -12.09
N LEU A 117 -8.38 29.87 -11.34
CA LEU A 117 -9.09 28.60 -11.16
C LEU A 117 -10.43 28.80 -10.40
N ALA A 118 -11.48 28.13 -10.87
CA ALA A 118 -12.86 28.18 -10.37
C ALA A 118 -13.08 27.44 -9.04
N ILE A 119 -12.14 27.59 -8.10
CA ILE A 119 -12.11 26.89 -6.82
C ILE A 119 -13.06 27.56 -5.81
N ASP A 120 -13.85 26.75 -5.12
CA ASP A 120 -14.57 27.17 -3.90
C ASP A 120 -13.61 27.20 -2.69
N TRP A 121 -12.96 28.33 -2.48
CA TRP A 121 -12.03 28.53 -1.36
C TRP A 121 -12.71 28.56 0.01
N SER A 122 -14.05 28.65 0.09
CA SER A 122 -14.76 28.57 1.37
C SER A 122 -14.68 27.18 2.00
N ARG A 123 -14.29 26.18 1.19
CA ARG A 123 -14.16 24.77 1.56
C ARG A 123 -12.70 24.30 1.69
N GLU A 124 -11.74 25.22 1.74
CA GLU A 124 -10.32 24.90 1.89
C GLU A 124 -10.03 24.10 3.17
N VAL A 125 -9.20 23.06 3.05
CA VAL A 125 -8.67 22.29 4.19
C VAL A 125 -7.16 22.15 4.07
N ALA A 126 -6.47 22.09 5.20
CA ALA A 126 -5.08 21.66 5.29
C ALA A 126 -5.02 20.45 6.22
N THR A 127 -4.47 19.33 5.76
CA THR A 127 -4.53 18.07 6.53
C THR A 127 -3.71 18.13 7.83
N CYS A 128 -2.73 19.04 7.90
CA CYS A 128 -1.93 19.31 9.09
C CYS A 128 -2.63 20.17 10.16
N ASP A 129 -3.86 20.63 9.91
CA ASP A 129 -4.64 21.41 10.87
C ASP A 129 -5.32 20.47 11.90
N PRO A 130 -5.27 20.75 13.21
CA PRO A 130 -5.91 19.92 14.23
C PRO A 130 -7.42 19.74 14.04
N THR A 131 -8.10 20.71 13.42
CA THR A 131 -9.52 20.61 13.10
C THR A 131 -9.83 19.57 12.02
N TYR A 132 -8.83 19.22 11.19
CA TYR A 132 -8.89 18.14 10.22
C TYR A 132 -8.48 16.81 10.85
N TYR A 133 -7.24 16.70 11.34
CA TYR A 133 -6.69 15.40 11.75
C TYR A 133 -7.25 14.86 13.07
N LYS A 134 -8.00 15.66 13.85
CA LYS A 134 -8.82 15.10 14.94
C LYS A 134 -9.73 13.98 14.46
N TRP A 135 -10.20 14.06 13.22
CA TRP A 135 -11.08 13.05 12.63
C TRP A 135 -10.33 11.81 12.16
N ASN A 136 -9.06 11.94 11.74
CA ASN A 136 -8.19 10.79 11.53
C ASN A 136 -8.03 10.00 12.85
N GLN A 137 -7.75 10.72 13.94
CA GLN A 137 -7.60 10.13 15.27
C GLN A 137 -8.89 9.47 15.74
N TRP A 138 -10.01 10.17 15.61
CA TRP A 138 -11.32 9.64 15.99
C TRP A 138 -11.67 8.36 15.21
N LEU A 139 -11.53 8.38 13.89
CA LEU A 139 -11.86 7.22 13.06
C LEU A 139 -10.89 6.05 13.34
N PHE A 140 -9.61 6.32 13.60
CA PHE A 140 -8.66 5.30 14.03
C PHE A 140 -9.13 4.61 15.33
N LEU A 141 -9.61 5.37 16.33
CA LEU A 141 -10.16 4.78 17.56
C LEU A 141 -11.39 3.91 17.28
N LYS A 142 -12.28 4.34 16.36
CA LYS A 142 -13.43 3.52 15.94
C LYS A 142 -13.01 2.25 15.21
N MET A 143 -12.01 2.34 14.33
CA MET A 143 -11.43 1.18 13.67
C MET A 143 -10.76 0.23 14.67
N LEU A 144 -10.12 0.75 15.71
CA LEU A 144 -9.51 -0.04 16.78
C LEU A 144 -10.58 -0.79 17.59
N GLU A 145 -11.67 -0.10 17.96
CA GLU A 145 -12.83 -0.68 18.65
C GLU A 145 -13.47 -1.83 17.85
N LYS A 146 -13.56 -1.68 16.52
CA LYS A 146 -14.10 -2.70 15.60
C LYS A 146 -13.09 -3.79 15.20
N GLY A 147 -11.83 -3.70 15.64
CA GLY A 147 -10.77 -4.64 15.29
C GLY A 147 -10.26 -4.54 13.85
N ILE A 148 -10.61 -3.45 13.14
CA ILE A 148 -10.09 -3.09 11.81
C ILE A 148 -8.67 -2.53 11.96
N ALA A 149 -8.45 -1.66 12.93
CA ALA A 149 -7.11 -1.22 13.33
C ALA A 149 -6.59 -2.15 14.43
N TYR A 150 -5.32 -2.54 14.35
CA TYR A 150 -4.69 -3.39 15.35
C TYR A 150 -3.18 -3.17 15.41
N ARG A 151 -2.56 -3.57 16.53
CA ARG A 151 -1.12 -3.49 16.71
C ARG A 151 -0.47 -4.83 16.43
N LYS A 152 0.63 -4.83 15.66
CA LYS A 152 1.43 -6.02 15.35
C LYS A 152 2.90 -5.65 15.24
N THR A 153 3.78 -6.57 15.65
CA THR A 153 5.22 -6.49 15.37
C THR A 153 5.49 -7.11 14.01
N GLN A 154 6.16 -6.37 13.13
CA GLN A 154 6.57 -6.90 11.83
C GLN A 154 7.98 -6.44 11.49
N VAL A 155 8.65 -7.24 10.68
CA VAL A 155 9.86 -6.85 9.98
C VAL A 155 9.52 -5.77 8.95
N VAL A 156 10.06 -4.57 9.15
CA VAL A 156 9.87 -3.39 8.32
C VAL A 156 11.17 -2.99 7.63
N ASN A 157 11.05 -2.28 6.51
CA ASN A 157 12.17 -1.64 5.83
C ASN A 157 12.57 -0.40 6.62
N TRP A 158 13.81 -0.29 7.05
CA TRP A 158 14.33 0.84 7.81
C TRP A 158 15.40 1.58 7.02
N ASP A 159 15.21 2.88 6.81
CA ASP A 159 16.27 3.74 6.26
C ASP A 159 17.17 4.24 7.39
N PRO A 160 18.45 3.85 7.44
CA PRO A 160 19.35 4.25 8.52
C PRO A 160 19.77 5.72 8.45
N VAL A 161 19.63 6.37 7.30
CA VAL A 161 19.94 7.80 7.09
C VAL A 161 18.73 8.66 7.46
N ASP A 162 17.55 8.31 6.98
CA ASP A 162 16.31 9.02 7.31
C ASP A 162 15.75 8.63 8.70
N GLN A 163 16.30 7.60 9.34
CA GLN A 163 15.90 7.06 10.64
C GLN A 163 14.39 6.79 10.71
N THR A 164 13.84 6.13 9.69
CA THR A 164 12.41 5.92 9.54
C THR A 164 12.11 4.61 8.85
N VAL A 165 10.93 4.05 9.12
CA VAL A 165 10.36 2.99 8.30
C VAL A 165 10.03 3.52 6.90
N LEU A 166 10.35 2.72 5.90
CA LEU A 166 9.95 2.86 4.51
C LEU A 166 8.86 1.83 4.19
N ALA A 167 7.86 2.24 3.40
CA ALA A 167 6.96 1.28 2.77
C ALA A 167 7.74 0.42 1.75
N ASN A 168 7.22 -0.73 1.32
CA ASN A 168 7.89 -1.56 0.31
C ASN A 168 8.14 -0.79 -0.99
N GLU A 169 7.22 0.10 -1.34
CA GLU A 169 7.26 0.94 -2.55
C GLU A 169 8.30 2.06 -2.47
N GLN A 170 8.82 2.34 -1.27
CA GLN A 170 9.85 3.34 -1.00
C GLN A 170 11.27 2.74 -1.00
N VAL A 171 11.39 1.45 -1.28
CA VAL A 171 12.67 0.76 -1.47
C VAL A 171 12.87 0.52 -2.96
N ILE A 172 13.95 1.04 -3.53
CA ILE A 172 14.33 0.90 -4.93
C ILE A 172 15.73 0.29 -4.99
N ASP A 173 15.85 -0.89 -5.58
CA ASP A 173 17.07 -1.69 -5.66
C ASP A 173 17.69 -1.95 -4.28
N GLY A 174 16.84 -2.30 -3.30
CA GLY A 174 17.26 -2.52 -1.90
C GLY A 174 17.74 -1.26 -1.16
N LYS A 175 17.55 -0.07 -1.76
CA LYS A 175 17.98 1.21 -1.19
C LYS A 175 16.80 2.15 -0.98
N GLY A 176 16.91 3.05 -0.01
CA GLY A 176 15.89 4.08 0.20
C GLY A 176 15.75 4.93 -1.06
N TRP A 177 14.52 5.07 -1.59
CA TRP A 177 14.24 5.74 -2.86
C TRP A 177 14.82 7.17 -2.97
N ARG A 178 15.03 7.82 -1.82
CA ARG A 178 15.53 9.19 -1.71
C ARG A 178 17.00 9.27 -1.28
N THR A 179 17.36 8.61 -0.19
CA THR A 179 18.71 8.66 0.40
C THR A 179 19.73 7.87 -0.43
N GLY A 180 19.27 6.81 -1.10
CA GLY A 180 20.14 5.80 -1.69
C GLY A 180 20.87 4.95 -0.66
N ALA A 181 20.53 5.06 0.63
CA ALA A 181 21.09 4.25 1.70
C ALA A 181 20.58 2.81 1.59
N VAL A 182 21.41 1.84 1.97
CA VAL A 182 20.99 0.44 2.05
C VAL A 182 19.95 0.32 3.16
N VAL A 183 18.80 -0.28 2.82
CA VAL A 183 17.69 -0.46 3.75
C VAL A 183 17.99 -1.61 4.69
N GLU A 184 17.78 -1.41 5.98
CA GLU A 184 17.89 -2.44 7.01
C GLU A 184 16.53 -3.10 7.25
N LYS A 185 16.53 -4.35 7.70
CA LYS A 185 15.33 -5.00 8.23
C LYS A 185 15.30 -4.84 9.74
N ARG A 186 14.21 -4.28 10.29
CA ARG A 186 14.02 -4.15 11.74
C ARG A 186 12.66 -4.68 12.15
N GLU A 187 12.58 -5.32 13.30
CA GLU A 187 11.29 -5.65 13.92
C GLU A 187 10.80 -4.45 14.72
N ILE A 188 9.69 -3.87 14.31
CA ILE A 188 9.11 -2.70 14.97
C ILE A 188 7.62 -2.95 15.20
N PRO A 189 7.11 -2.76 16.44
CA PRO A 189 5.68 -2.78 16.69
C PRO A 189 5.02 -1.55 16.04
N GLY A 190 4.01 -1.77 15.20
CA GLY A 190 3.26 -0.70 14.54
C GLY A 190 1.77 -1.00 14.49
N TYR A 191 1.00 -0.01 14.03
CA TYR A 191 -0.44 -0.15 13.82
C TYR A 191 -0.74 -0.42 12.34
N TYR A 192 -1.69 -1.31 12.13
CA TYR A 192 -2.12 -1.80 10.82
C TYR A 192 -3.62 -1.69 10.67
N LEU A 193 -4.08 -1.42 9.45
CA LEU A 193 -5.48 -1.47 9.07
C LEU A 193 -5.72 -2.75 8.24
N LYS A 194 -6.72 -3.55 8.64
CA LYS A 194 -7.13 -4.80 7.98
C LYS A 194 -7.85 -4.56 6.66
N ILE A 195 -7.15 -3.95 5.70
CA ILE A 195 -7.67 -3.80 4.33
C ILE A 195 -7.91 -5.17 3.67
N THR A 196 -7.24 -6.23 4.13
CA THR A 196 -7.45 -7.60 3.61
C THR A 196 -8.84 -8.15 3.91
N ASP A 197 -9.50 -7.72 4.99
CA ASP A 197 -10.90 -8.08 5.26
C ASP A 197 -11.87 -7.53 4.20
N TYR A 198 -11.44 -6.49 3.46
CA TYR A 198 -12.18 -5.86 2.37
C TYR A 198 -11.70 -6.28 0.97
N ALA A 199 -10.72 -7.19 0.87
CA ALA A 199 -10.06 -7.51 -0.41
C ALA A 199 -11.03 -8.04 -1.47
N GLU A 200 -11.97 -8.90 -1.09
CA GLU A 200 -12.98 -9.46 -1.99
C GLU A 200 -13.88 -8.35 -2.55
N GLU A 201 -14.40 -7.47 -1.68
CA GLU A 201 -15.26 -6.37 -2.11
C GLU A 201 -14.48 -5.37 -2.98
N LEU A 202 -13.23 -5.07 -2.62
CA LEU A 202 -12.38 -4.17 -3.39
C LEU A 202 -12.08 -4.74 -4.79
N LEU A 203 -11.90 -6.07 -4.90
CA LEU A 203 -11.65 -6.76 -6.16
C LEU A 203 -12.90 -6.78 -7.04
N ASP A 204 -14.04 -7.20 -6.50
CA ASP A 204 -15.29 -7.35 -7.23
C ASP A 204 -15.71 -6.07 -7.96
N PHE A 205 -15.48 -4.90 -7.35
CA PHE A 205 -15.75 -3.61 -7.99
C PHE A 205 -14.85 -3.27 -9.19
N VAL A 206 -13.61 -3.75 -9.23
CA VAL A 206 -12.68 -3.47 -10.34
C VAL A 206 -12.71 -4.55 -11.43
N THR A 207 -13.08 -5.79 -11.09
CA THR A 207 -13.23 -6.89 -12.06
C THR A 207 -14.62 -6.98 -12.67
N GLY A 208 -15.64 -6.47 -11.98
CA GLY A 208 -17.01 -6.40 -12.48
C GLY A 208 -17.33 -5.12 -13.26
N ASP A 209 -18.59 -4.96 -13.65
CA ASP A 209 -19.10 -3.78 -14.38
C ASP A 209 -19.49 -2.60 -13.46
N LYS A 210 -19.01 -2.60 -12.21
CA LYS A 210 -19.42 -1.63 -11.17
C LYS A 210 -18.70 -0.27 -11.26
N LEU A 211 -17.56 -0.21 -11.95
CA LEU A 211 -16.76 1.01 -12.15
C LEU A 211 -16.60 1.34 -13.65
N PRO A 212 -17.68 1.59 -14.42
CA PRO A 212 -17.60 1.83 -15.86
C PRO A 212 -16.94 3.17 -16.21
N GLY A 213 -16.84 4.10 -15.25
CA GLY A 213 -16.17 5.39 -15.42
C GLY A 213 -14.66 5.36 -15.17
N TRP A 214 -14.08 4.18 -14.88
CA TRP A 214 -12.66 4.03 -14.56
C TRP A 214 -11.87 3.47 -15.75
N PRO A 215 -10.65 3.96 -16.02
CA PRO A 215 -9.80 3.41 -17.06
C PRO A 215 -9.46 1.93 -16.78
N GLU A 216 -9.60 1.07 -17.79
CA GLU A 216 -9.30 -0.38 -17.68
C GLU A 216 -7.90 -0.66 -17.13
N ARG A 217 -6.91 0.15 -17.55
CA ARG A 217 -5.54 0.05 -17.05
C ARG A 217 -5.46 0.21 -15.52
N VAL A 218 -6.23 1.12 -14.92
CA VAL A 218 -6.22 1.34 -13.47
C VAL A 218 -6.90 0.17 -12.76
N LYS A 219 -8.03 -0.31 -13.28
CA LYS A 219 -8.74 -1.48 -12.74
C LYS A 219 -7.83 -2.71 -12.74
N LEU A 220 -7.17 -3.00 -13.86
CA LEU A 220 -6.21 -4.09 -13.98
C LEU A 220 -5.00 -3.95 -13.04
N MET A 221 -4.49 -2.73 -12.83
CA MET A 221 -3.44 -2.47 -11.84
C MET A 221 -3.89 -2.81 -10.42
N GLN A 222 -5.13 -2.47 -10.05
CA GLN A 222 -5.67 -2.82 -8.73
C GLN A 222 -5.99 -4.31 -8.60
N GLU A 223 -6.56 -4.95 -9.63
CA GLU A 223 -6.81 -6.40 -9.66
C GLU A 223 -5.51 -7.18 -9.40
N ASN A 224 -4.44 -6.86 -10.15
CA ASN A 224 -3.13 -7.49 -9.99
C ASN A 224 -2.45 -7.18 -8.64
N TRP A 225 -2.77 -6.02 -8.04
CA TRP A 225 -2.25 -5.65 -6.73
C TRP A 225 -2.97 -6.39 -5.60
N ILE A 226 -4.30 -6.47 -5.69
CA ILE A 226 -5.11 -7.23 -4.74
C ILE A 226 -4.74 -8.72 -4.82
N GLY A 227 -4.63 -9.23 -6.05
CA GLY A 227 -4.04 -10.53 -6.36
C GLY A 227 -4.71 -11.68 -5.63
N LYS A 228 -6.02 -11.89 -5.86
CA LYS A 228 -6.73 -13.07 -5.35
C LYS A 228 -6.18 -14.33 -6.00
N SER A 229 -5.87 -15.32 -5.20
CA SER A 229 -5.46 -16.64 -5.67
C SER A 229 -6.21 -17.71 -4.89
N GLU A 230 -6.91 -18.59 -5.61
CA GLU A 230 -7.57 -19.76 -5.05
C GLU A 230 -6.72 -20.99 -5.33
N GLY A 231 -6.51 -21.81 -4.31
CA GLY A 231 -5.62 -22.94 -4.39
C GLY A 231 -5.77 -23.89 -3.22
N VAL A 232 -4.75 -24.70 -3.00
CA VAL A 232 -4.68 -25.66 -1.89
C VAL A 232 -3.48 -25.29 -1.03
N ARG A 233 -3.72 -25.15 0.28
CA ARG A 233 -2.66 -25.08 1.29
C ARG A 233 -2.50 -26.45 1.90
N PHE A 234 -1.30 -27.01 1.87
CA PHE A 234 -1.04 -28.33 2.41
C PHE A 234 0.38 -28.48 2.97
N ALA A 235 0.60 -29.48 3.80
CA ALA A 235 1.86 -29.71 4.49
C ALA A 235 2.64 -30.91 3.92
N PHE A 236 3.94 -30.71 3.75
CA PHE A 236 4.91 -31.80 3.71
C PHE A 236 5.36 -32.10 5.15
N THR A 237 5.29 -33.36 5.57
CA THR A 237 5.64 -33.75 6.94
C THR A 237 7.14 -34.00 7.09
N HIS A 238 7.70 -33.77 8.28
CA HIS A 238 9.11 -34.06 8.58
C HIS A 238 9.37 -34.27 10.07
N ASP A 239 10.54 -34.84 10.38
CA ASP A 239 10.99 -35.10 11.76
C ASP A 239 12.12 -34.16 12.22
N ILE A 240 12.42 -33.12 11.44
CA ILE A 240 13.49 -32.15 11.73
C ILE A 240 13.18 -31.38 13.03
N ALA A 241 14.05 -31.52 14.03
CA ALA A 241 13.92 -30.90 15.35
C ALA A 241 14.76 -29.62 15.49
N GLY A 242 14.23 -28.63 16.21
CA GLY A 242 14.92 -27.42 16.63
C GLY A 242 15.89 -27.67 17.79
N ASP A 243 16.53 -26.59 18.26
CA ASP A 243 17.47 -26.67 19.40
C ASP A 243 16.79 -27.04 20.72
N ASP A 244 15.50 -26.79 20.82
CA ASP A 244 14.63 -27.15 21.94
C ASP A 244 14.16 -28.62 21.90
N GLY A 245 14.57 -29.38 20.87
CA GLY A 245 14.14 -30.76 20.65
C GLY A 245 12.70 -30.88 20.12
N ALA A 246 11.98 -29.78 19.93
CA ALA A 246 10.65 -29.79 19.32
C ALA A 246 10.76 -29.86 17.79
N ARG A 247 9.79 -30.49 17.11
CA ARG A 247 9.76 -30.48 15.65
C ARG A 247 9.49 -29.05 15.16
N ILE A 248 10.30 -28.58 14.23
CA ILE A 248 10.09 -27.27 13.61
C ILE A 248 8.72 -27.26 12.92
N GLY A 249 7.90 -26.24 13.16
CA GLY A 249 6.55 -26.15 12.58
C GLY A 249 5.65 -27.35 12.90
N ASP A 250 5.81 -27.96 14.09
CA ASP A 250 5.12 -29.18 14.51
C ASP A 250 5.31 -30.37 13.54
N GLY A 251 6.43 -30.38 12.81
CA GLY A 251 6.76 -31.40 11.82
C GLY A 251 6.02 -31.22 10.50
N LYS A 252 5.54 -30.01 10.20
CA LYS A 252 4.80 -29.68 8.99
C LYS A 252 5.40 -28.44 8.32
N MET A 253 5.84 -28.61 7.07
CA MET A 253 6.18 -27.50 6.18
C MET A 253 5.00 -27.23 5.26
N TYR A 254 4.24 -26.18 5.56
CA TYR A 254 3.09 -25.79 4.74
C TYR A 254 3.54 -25.07 3.46
N VAL A 255 2.88 -25.38 2.36
CA VAL A 255 3.00 -24.64 1.09
C VAL A 255 1.61 -24.24 0.63
N PHE A 256 1.54 -23.24 -0.23
CA PHE A 256 0.33 -22.88 -0.96
C PHE A 256 0.59 -22.96 -2.47
N THR A 257 -0.33 -23.56 -3.20
CA THR A 257 -0.26 -23.62 -4.66
C THR A 257 -1.62 -23.42 -5.31
N THR A 258 -1.63 -22.72 -6.45
CA THR A 258 -2.79 -22.68 -7.36
C THR A 258 -2.78 -23.83 -8.36
N ARG A 259 -1.75 -24.69 -8.34
CA ARG A 259 -1.55 -25.84 -9.25
C ARG A 259 -1.53 -27.15 -8.49
N ALA A 260 -2.52 -27.40 -7.64
CA ALA A 260 -2.58 -28.66 -6.89
C ALA A 260 -2.75 -29.88 -7.81
N ASP A 261 -3.21 -29.67 -9.06
CA ASP A 261 -3.21 -30.68 -10.13
C ASP A 261 -1.82 -31.26 -10.42
N THR A 262 -0.74 -30.51 -10.15
CA THR A 262 0.62 -30.92 -10.49
C THR A 262 1.42 -31.46 -9.31
N ILE A 263 0.77 -31.70 -8.16
CA ILE A 263 1.45 -32.12 -6.91
C ILE A 263 2.33 -33.37 -7.11
N MET A 264 1.92 -34.32 -7.96
CA MET A 264 2.66 -35.56 -8.20
C MET A 264 3.97 -35.36 -8.99
N GLY A 265 4.20 -34.16 -9.51
CA GLY A 265 5.41 -33.72 -10.21
C GLY A 265 6.35 -32.91 -9.33
N VAL A 266 6.12 -32.84 -8.01
CA VAL A 266 7.01 -32.16 -7.08
C VAL A 266 8.33 -32.93 -6.97
N THR A 267 9.43 -32.28 -7.32
CA THR A 267 10.79 -32.86 -7.24
C THR A 267 11.71 -32.15 -6.25
N PHE A 268 11.33 -30.95 -5.80
CA PHE A 268 11.99 -30.25 -4.70
C PHE A 268 11.01 -29.33 -3.97
N CYS A 269 11.39 -28.84 -2.80
CA CYS A 269 10.70 -27.74 -2.11
C CYS A 269 11.67 -26.59 -1.90
N ALA A 270 11.19 -25.35 -1.97
CA ALA A 270 12.00 -24.17 -1.67
C ALA A 270 11.40 -23.37 -0.53
N VAL A 271 12.24 -22.98 0.44
CA VAL A 271 11.86 -22.12 1.57
C VAL A 271 12.56 -20.77 1.50
N ALA A 272 11.95 -19.77 2.12
CA ALA A 272 12.51 -18.44 2.26
C ALA A 272 13.82 -18.47 3.09
N PRO A 273 14.77 -17.54 2.86
CA PRO A 273 15.99 -17.41 3.65
C PRO A 273 15.74 -17.26 5.16
N GLU A 274 14.62 -16.65 5.55
CA GLU A 274 14.21 -16.46 6.94
C GLU A 274 13.43 -17.63 7.53
N HIS A 275 13.14 -18.68 6.75
CA HIS A 275 12.33 -19.80 7.22
C HIS A 275 13.05 -20.59 8.33
N PRO A 276 12.35 -21.08 9.37
CA PRO A 276 12.98 -21.83 10.47
C PRO A 276 13.82 -23.03 10.03
N LEU A 277 13.40 -23.75 8.97
CA LEU A 277 14.19 -24.84 8.38
C LEU A 277 15.51 -24.35 7.74
N ALA A 278 15.49 -23.18 7.08
CA ALA A 278 16.70 -22.58 6.51
C ALA A 278 17.67 -22.18 7.62
N ALA A 279 17.17 -21.53 8.68
CA ALA A 279 17.96 -21.15 9.85
C ALA A 279 18.56 -22.36 10.56
N HIS A 280 17.82 -23.47 10.66
CA HIS A 280 18.33 -24.72 11.21
C HIS A 280 19.47 -25.30 10.35
N ALA A 281 19.25 -25.46 9.04
CA ALA A 281 20.25 -26.00 8.12
C ALA A 281 21.54 -25.15 8.05
N ALA A 282 21.42 -23.82 8.19
CA ALA A 282 22.55 -22.90 8.12
C ALA A 282 23.55 -23.04 9.29
N LYS A 283 23.17 -23.74 10.38
CA LYS A 283 24.07 -23.94 11.54
C LYS A 283 25.28 -24.80 11.19
N THR A 284 25.09 -25.79 10.33
CA THR A 284 26.12 -26.75 9.93
C THR A 284 26.60 -26.56 8.49
N ASN A 285 25.99 -25.63 7.74
CA ASN A 285 26.31 -25.35 6.35
C ASN A 285 26.75 -23.88 6.16
N PRO A 286 28.07 -23.59 6.17
CA PRO A 286 28.61 -22.23 6.01
C PRO A 286 28.21 -21.56 4.69
N THR A 287 28.11 -22.34 3.60
CA THR A 287 27.68 -21.84 2.28
C THR A 287 26.24 -21.36 2.34
N LEU A 288 25.35 -22.14 2.96
CA LEU A 288 23.96 -21.75 3.13
C LEU A 288 23.83 -20.52 4.04
N LYS A 289 24.61 -20.46 5.12
CA LYS A 289 24.64 -19.29 6.00
C LYS A 289 25.03 -18.02 5.25
N ALA A 290 26.08 -18.08 4.42
CA ALA A 290 26.50 -16.96 3.59
C ALA A 290 25.42 -16.54 2.58
N PHE A 291 24.74 -17.51 1.96
CA PHE A 291 23.64 -17.24 1.04
C PHE A 291 22.43 -16.57 1.70
N ILE A 292 22.07 -17.01 2.91
CA ILE A 292 20.98 -16.38 3.69
C ILE A 292 21.34 -14.91 4.01
N GLU A 293 22.58 -14.63 4.41
CA GLU A 293 23.03 -13.25 4.65
C GLU A 293 23.07 -12.41 3.36
N GLU A 294 23.46 -12.98 2.22
CA GLU A 294 23.35 -12.32 0.90
C GLU A 294 21.89 -11.93 0.62
N CYS A 295 20.95 -12.86 0.80
CA CYS A 295 19.54 -12.62 0.54
C CYS A 295 18.94 -11.53 1.43
N LYS A 296 19.36 -11.43 2.71
CA LYS A 296 18.92 -10.37 3.62
C LYS A 296 19.35 -8.97 3.18
N SER A 297 20.42 -8.86 2.39
CA SER A 297 20.94 -7.59 1.88
C SER A 297 20.33 -7.14 0.55
N GLY A 298 19.56 -8.02 -0.11
CA GLY A 298 18.95 -7.77 -1.42
C GLY A 298 17.59 -7.06 -1.35
N GLY A 299 17.13 -6.55 -2.50
CA GLY A 299 15.76 -6.03 -2.63
C GLY A 299 14.73 -7.13 -2.41
N THR A 300 13.74 -6.88 -1.55
CA THR A 300 12.73 -7.88 -1.14
C THR A 300 11.36 -7.65 -1.78
N THR A 301 11.25 -6.71 -2.73
CA THR A 301 9.97 -6.52 -3.42
C THR A 301 9.80 -7.63 -4.46
N GLU A 302 8.57 -8.09 -4.68
CA GLU A 302 8.30 -9.11 -5.70
C GLU A 302 8.73 -8.65 -7.11
N ALA A 303 8.63 -7.35 -7.40
CA ALA A 303 9.06 -6.78 -8.68
C ALA A 303 10.58 -6.88 -8.89
N GLU A 304 11.38 -6.60 -7.86
CA GLU A 304 12.84 -6.78 -7.91
C GLU A 304 13.21 -8.26 -7.96
N LEU A 305 12.54 -9.09 -7.16
CA LEU A 305 12.79 -10.53 -7.16
C LEU A 305 12.43 -11.18 -8.49
N ALA A 306 11.42 -10.70 -9.20
CA ALA A 306 11.05 -11.20 -10.51
C ALA A 306 12.17 -11.01 -11.55
N THR A 307 12.89 -9.89 -11.51
CA THR A 307 13.98 -9.58 -12.46
C THR A 307 15.34 -10.15 -12.05
N GLN A 308 15.53 -10.48 -10.78
CA GLN A 308 16.76 -11.10 -10.29
C GLN A 308 16.95 -12.52 -10.82
N GLU A 309 18.21 -12.91 -11.01
CA GLU A 309 18.58 -14.30 -11.25
C GLU A 309 18.11 -15.17 -10.09
N LYS A 310 17.41 -16.26 -10.40
CA LYS A 310 16.95 -17.21 -9.38
C LYS A 310 18.17 -18.02 -8.90
N LYS A 311 18.45 -17.92 -7.62
CA LYS A 311 19.55 -18.64 -6.96
C LYS A 311 18.96 -19.47 -5.82
N GLY A 312 19.56 -20.62 -5.57
CA GLY A 312 19.29 -21.39 -4.38
C GLY A 312 20.44 -22.29 -3.97
N VAL A 313 20.37 -22.75 -2.72
CA VAL A 313 21.35 -23.62 -2.08
C VAL A 313 20.60 -24.79 -1.43
N PRO A 314 21.02 -26.05 -1.63
CA PRO A 314 20.38 -27.19 -0.99
C PRO A 314 20.64 -27.16 0.52
N THR A 315 19.61 -27.51 1.30
CA THR A 315 19.72 -27.53 2.76
C THR A 315 20.34 -28.82 3.30
N GLY A 316 20.29 -29.91 2.52
CA GLY A 316 20.53 -31.28 3.00
C GLY A 316 19.39 -31.84 3.85
N LEU A 317 18.29 -31.09 4.04
CA LEU A 317 17.08 -31.52 4.72
C LEU A 317 16.08 -32.08 3.70
N PHE A 318 15.25 -33.02 4.17
CA PHE A 318 14.20 -33.63 3.39
C PHE A 318 12.87 -33.57 4.13
N VAL A 319 11.82 -33.29 3.37
CA VAL A 319 10.43 -33.43 3.81
C VAL A 319 9.79 -34.63 3.11
N THR A 320 8.62 -35.07 3.58
CA THR A 320 7.89 -36.20 3.01
C THR A 320 6.71 -35.70 2.20
N HIS A 321 6.61 -36.16 0.95
CA HIS A 321 5.50 -35.86 0.06
C HIS A 321 4.18 -36.44 0.63
N PRO A 322 3.10 -35.65 0.76
CA PRO A 322 1.91 -36.08 1.51
C PRO A 322 1.09 -37.20 0.83
N LEU A 323 1.27 -37.39 -0.49
CA LEU A 323 0.57 -38.42 -1.27
C LEU A 323 1.45 -39.64 -1.57
N THR A 324 2.63 -39.46 -2.19
CA THR A 324 3.57 -40.55 -2.53
C THR A 324 4.42 -41.06 -1.35
N GLU A 325 4.53 -40.30 -0.25
CA GLU A 325 5.40 -40.60 0.90
C GLU A 325 6.91 -40.59 0.61
N GLU A 326 7.30 -40.22 -0.61
CA GLU A 326 8.69 -40.07 -1.03
C GLU A 326 9.37 -38.86 -0.35
N LYS A 327 10.70 -38.92 -0.25
CA LYS A 327 11.50 -37.82 0.29
C LYS A 327 11.73 -36.75 -0.78
N VAL A 328 11.43 -35.51 -0.43
CA VAL A 328 11.61 -34.33 -1.27
C VAL A 328 12.66 -33.43 -0.62
N GLU A 329 13.70 -33.08 -1.38
CA GLU A 329 14.78 -32.23 -0.89
C GLU A 329 14.30 -30.79 -0.68
N VAL A 330 14.76 -30.16 0.40
CA VAL A 330 14.48 -28.75 0.71
C VAL A 330 15.66 -27.88 0.28
N TRP A 331 15.33 -26.80 -0.42
CA TRP A 331 16.25 -25.77 -0.89
C TRP A 331 15.93 -24.43 -0.24
N VAL A 332 16.92 -23.55 -0.11
CA VAL A 332 16.68 -22.13 0.19
C VAL A 332 16.79 -21.36 -1.11
N GLY A 333 15.74 -20.62 -1.47
CA GLY A 333 15.66 -19.85 -2.71
C GLY A 333 15.50 -18.36 -2.45
N ASN A 334 16.22 -17.51 -3.19
CA ASN A 334 16.11 -16.05 -3.05
C ASN A 334 14.75 -15.49 -3.53
N TYR A 335 13.96 -16.29 -4.23
CA TYR A 335 12.66 -15.92 -4.80
C TYR A 335 11.46 -16.32 -3.93
N VAL A 336 11.70 -16.96 -2.78
CA VAL A 336 10.66 -17.34 -1.82
C VAL A 336 10.63 -16.31 -0.69
N LEU A 337 9.46 -15.73 -0.44
CA LEU A 337 9.28 -14.68 0.56
C LEU A 337 8.60 -15.23 1.81
N MET A 338 9.20 -15.04 2.99
CA MET A 338 8.59 -15.46 4.26
C MET A 338 7.23 -14.80 4.50
N GLY A 339 7.04 -13.58 4.00
CA GLY A 339 5.77 -12.89 4.08
C GLY A 339 4.67 -13.53 3.21
N TYR A 340 4.99 -14.24 2.13
CA TYR A 340 4.01 -14.78 1.17
C TYR A 340 3.71 -16.26 1.42
N GLY A 341 2.43 -16.57 1.60
CA GLY A 341 2.01 -17.90 2.07
C GLY A 341 2.62 -18.21 3.44
N ASP A 342 3.27 -19.36 3.52
CA ASP A 342 3.97 -19.84 4.72
C ASP A 342 5.50 -19.75 4.59
N GLY A 343 6.00 -18.96 3.62
CA GLY A 343 7.44 -18.86 3.36
C GLY A 343 8.05 -20.11 2.72
N ALA A 344 7.23 -20.96 2.11
CA ALA A 344 7.65 -22.16 1.41
C ALA A 344 6.77 -22.44 0.18
N VAL A 345 7.38 -23.02 -0.85
CA VAL A 345 6.73 -23.42 -2.11
C VAL A 345 7.15 -24.83 -2.51
N MET A 346 6.24 -25.55 -3.17
CA MET A 346 6.57 -26.79 -3.86
C MET A 346 7.15 -26.46 -5.23
N GLY A 347 8.20 -27.17 -5.63
CA GLY A 347 8.82 -27.02 -6.94
C GLY A 347 8.33 -28.07 -7.91
N VAL A 348 7.66 -27.66 -8.99
CA VAL A 348 7.18 -28.55 -10.07
C VAL A 348 7.76 -28.12 -11.41
N PRO A 349 9.02 -28.50 -11.70
CA PRO A 349 9.74 -28.00 -12.87
C PRO A 349 9.00 -28.17 -14.19
N ALA A 350 8.28 -29.29 -14.37
CA ALA A 350 7.63 -29.56 -15.65
C ALA A 350 6.48 -28.61 -16.00
N HIS A 351 5.94 -27.85 -15.03
CA HIS A 351 4.70 -27.07 -15.21
C HIS A 351 4.75 -25.65 -14.62
N ASP A 352 5.93 -25.20 -14.18
CA ASP A 352 6.21 -23.84 -13.74
C ASP A 352 7.55 -23.37 -14.34
N GLU A 353 7.53 -22.26 -15.08
CA GLU A 353 8.70 -21.78 -15.84
C GLU A 353 9.90 -21.46 -14.94
N ARG A 354 9.62 -20.91 -13.75
CA ARG A 354 10.66 -20.55 -12.79
C ARG A 354 11.29 -21.81 -12.21
N ASP A 355 10.48 -22.81 -11.88
CA ASP A 355 10.96 -24.09 -11.38
C ASP A 355 11.71 -24.87 -12.47
N PHE A 356 11.29 -24.78 -13.74
CA PHE A 356 11.97 -25.37 -14.88
C PHE A 356 13.40 -24.81 -15.04
N ALA A 357 13.52 -23.48 -15.05
CA ALA A 357 14.82 -22.82 -15.15
C ALA A 357 15.72 -23.13 -13.94
N PHE A 358 15.14 -23.20 -12.75
CA PHE A 358 15.86 -23.59 -11.52
C PHE A 358 16.36 -25.04 -11.61
N ALA A 359 15.50 -25.96 -12.05
CA ALA A 359 15.85 -27.37 -12.16
C ALA A 359 16.96 -27.63 -13.18
N LEU A 360 16.90 -27.00 -14.36
CA LEU A 360 17.97 -27.10 -15.35
C LEU A 360 19.31 -26.58 -14.84
N LYS A 361 19.29 -25.48 -14.09
CA LYS A 361 20.50 -24.88 -13.52
C LYS A 361 21.17 -25.77 -12.46
N TYR A 362 20.37 -26.45 -11.65
CA TYR A 362 20.85 -27.23 -10.50
C TYR A 362 20.83 -28.74 -10.72
N GLY A 363 20.43 -29.22 -11.90
CA GLY A 363 20.35 -30.65 -12.21
C GLY A 363 19.26 -31.39 -11.42
N ILE A 364 18.16 -30.70 -11.10
CA ILE A 364 17.01 -31.29 -10.41
C ILE A 364 16.14 -32.02 -11.44
N GLU A 365 15.55 -33.14 -11.03
CA GLU A 365 14.66 -33.93 -11.89
C GLU A 365 13.44 -33.11 -12.35
N ILE A 366 13.09 -33.27 -13.62
CA ILE A 366 11.90 -32.70 -14.25
C ILE A 366 10.95 -33.85 -14.57
N LYS A 367 9.78 -33.88 -13.91
CA LYS A 367 8.78 -34.94 -14.06
C LYS A 367 7.47 -34.40 -14.64
N GLN A 368 7.15 -34.79 -15.87
CA GLN A 368 5.90 -34.40 -16.52
C GLN A 368 4.70 -35.09 -15.86
N VAL A 369 3.71 -34.29 -15.44
CA VAL A 369 2.45 -34.76 -14.83
C VAL A 369 1.20 -34.15 -15.46
N VAL A 370 1.34 -33.32 -16.49
CA VAL A 370 0.25 -32.82 -17.32
C VAL A 370 0.59 -33.07 -18.79
N LEU A 371 -0.35 -33.69 -19.50
CA LEU A 371 -0.31 -33.91 -20.94
C LEU A 371 -1.25 -32.92 -21.63
N VAL A 372 -0.78 -32.31 -22.72
CA VAL A 372 -1.61 -31.55 -23.64
C VAL A 372 -1.59 -32.30 -24.97
N ASP A 373 -2.77 -32.69 -25.46
CA ASP A 373 -2.86 -33.48 -26.69
C ASP A 373 -2.31 -32.70 -27.90
N GLY A 374 -1.59 -33.41 -28.78
CA GLY A 374 -0.91 -32.84 -29.93
C GLY A 374 0.42 -32.13 -29.65
N GLU A 375 0.82 -31.99 -28.38
CA GLU A 375 2.09 -31.34 -28.00
C GLU A 375 3.15 -32.37 -27.55
N HIS A 376 4.42 -32.08 -27.77
CA HIS A 376 5.54 -32.94 -27.36
C HIS A 376 6.37 -32.29 -26.24
N PHE A 377 6.46 -32.93 -25.08
CA PHE A 377 7.21 -32.40 -23.94
C PHE A 377 8.72 -32.53 -24.14
N ASP A 378 9.46 -31.46 -23.87
CA ASP A 378 10.92 -31.38 -23.95
C ASP A 378 11.46 -31.04 -22.54
N TYR A 379 12.32 -31.90 -22.03
CA TYR A 379 12.91 -31.75 -20.69
C TYR A 379 14.02 -30.70 -20.64
N HIS A 380 14.43 -30.13 -21.77
CA HIS A 380 15.55 -29.19 -21.87
C HIS A 380 15.14 -27.80 -22.35
N GLN A 381 13.91 -27.62 -22.84
CA GLN A 381 13.41 -26.35 -23.33
C GLN A 381 11.99 -26.07 -22.82
N TRP A 382 11.81 -24.91 -22.18
CA TRP A 382 10.49 -24.46 -21.75
C TRP A 382 9.59 -24.13 -22.95
N ASN A 383 8.33 -24.54 -22.87
CA ASN A 383 7.28 -24.13 -23.79
C ASN A 383 6.07 -23.62 -22.98
N ASP A 384 5.45 -22.53 -23.40
CA ASP A 384 4.37 -21.86 -22.65
C ASP A 384 3.18 -22.79 -22.32
N TRP A 385 2.91 -23.77 -23.17
CA TRP A 385 1.83 -24.74 -22.95
C TRP A 385 2.07 -25.67 -21.76
N TYR A 386 3.29 -25.77 -21.21
CA TYR A 386 3.58 -26.54 -20.00
C TYR A 386 2.77 -26.03 -18.80
N GLY A 387 2.43 -24.74 -18.80
CA GLY A 387 1.59 -24.08 -17.81
C GLY A 387 0.08 -24.11 -18.11
N ASP A 388 -0.37 -24.72 -19.21
CA ASP A 388 -1.77 -24.68 -19.65
C ASP A 388 -2.70 -25.41 -18.67
N LYS A 389 -3.70 -24.67 -18.16
CA LYS A 389 -4.71 -25.19 -17.22
C LYS A 389 -6.02 -25.58 -17.88
N GLN A 390 -6.19 -25.31 -19.18
CA GLN A 390 -7.45 -25.47 -19.91
C GLN A 390 -7.45 -26.74 -20.76
N ARG A 391 -6.35 -26.99 -21.50
CA ARG A 391 -6.22 -28.17 -22.39
C ARG A 391 -5.61 -29.39 -21.70
N GLY A 392 -4.92 -29.18 -20.58
CA GLY A 392 -4.14 -30.21 -19.90
C GLY A 392 -4.98 -31.27 -19.19
N VAL A 393 -4.53 -32.52 -19.28
CA VAL A 393 -5.02 -33.65 -18.50
C VAL A 393 -3.86 -34.22 -17.68
N THR A 394 -4.12 -34.54 -16.42
CA THR A 394 -3.10 -35.09 -15.52
C THR A 394 -2.66 -36.49 -15.95
N ILE A 395 -1.35 -36.75 -15.88
CA ILE A 395 -0.70 -38.04 -16.17
C ILE A 395 0.37 -38.32 -15.10
N ASN A 396 0.90 -39.54 -15.03
CA ASN A 396 1.94 -39.93 -14.06
C ASN A 396 1.58 -39.55 -12.61
N SER A 397 0.29 -39.59 -12.27
CA SER A 397 -0.28 -39.04 -11.04
C SER A 397 -1.16 -40.06 -10.31
N ASP A 398 -0.86 -41.36 -10.44
CA ASP A 398 -1.61 -42.47 -9.84
C ASP A 398 -3.13 -42.32 -10.04
N SER A 399 -3.91 -42.38 -8.95
CA SER A 399 -5.38 -42.25 -8.94
C SER A 399 -5.88 -40.89 -9.42
N PHE A 400 -5.01 -39.90 -9.58
CA PHE A 400 -5.37 -38.58 -10.10
C PHE A 400 -5.16 -38.47 -11.61
N SER A 401 -4.58 -39.47 -12.27
CA SER A 401 -4.37 -39.45 -13.73
C SER A 401 -5.70 -39.46 -14.49
N GLY A 402 -5.75 -38.78 -15.64
CA GLY A 402 -6.93 -38.69 -16.49
C GLY A 402 -7.91 -37.57 -16.11
N LEU A 403 -7.61 -36.78 -15.08
CA LEU A 403 -8.47 -35.68 -14.63
C LEU A 403 -8.11 -34.36 -15.29
N SER A 404 -9.13 -33.53 -15.57
CA SER A 404 -8.92 -32.12 -15.94
C SER A 404 -8.39 -31.31 -14.76
N TYR A 405 -7.85 -30.12 -15.02
CA TYR A 405 -7.30 -29.23 -13.99
C TYR A 405 -8.21 -29.05 -12.76
N LYS A 406 -9.48 -28.68 -12.96
CA LYS A 406 -10.40 -28.43 -11.83
C LYS A 406 -10.74 -29.70 -11.06
N GLU A 407 -10.92 -30.82 -11.76
CA GLU A 407 -11.20 -32.12 -11.14
C GLU A 407 -10.01 -32.61 -10.33
N ALA A 408 -8.80 -32.50 -10.89
CA ALA A 408 -7.55 -32.86 -10.22
C ALA A 408 -7.33 -32.03 -8.96
N VAL A 409 -7.46 -30.70 -9.03
CA VAL A 409 -7.35 -29.81 -7.85
C VAL A 409 -8.35 -30.22 -6.76
N ASN A 410 -9.60 -30.51 -7.13
CA ASN A 410 -10.63 -30.94 -6.17
C ASN A 410 -10.30 -32.30 -5.54
N ALA A 411 -9.87 -33.27 -6.34
CA ALA A 411 -9.53 -34.61 -5.87
C ALA A 411 -8.30 -34.58 -4.94
N VAL A 412 -7.25 -33.84 -5.31
CA VAL A 412 -6.05 -33.66 -4.49
C VAL A 412 -6.39 -32.94 -3.19
N ALA A 413 -7.16 -31.85 -3.24
CA ALA A 413 -7.59 -31.14 -2.04
C ALA A 413 -8.35 -32.06 -1.07
N HIS A 414 -9.28 -32.87 -1.61
CA HIS A 414 -10.04 -33.83 -0.80
C HIS A 414 -9.14 -34.90 -0.18
N ALA A 415 -8.19 -35.47 -0.94
CA ALA A 415 -7.26 -36.46 -0.43
C ALA A 415 -6.37 -35.91 0.70
N LEU A 416 -5.89 -34.66 0.56
CA LEU A 416 -5.09 -33.98 1.57
C LEU A 416 -5.91 -33.64 2.83
N GLU A 417 -7.17 -33.26 2.65
CA GLU A 417 -8.12 -32.99 3.74
C GLU A 417 -8.41 -34.26 4.55
N GLN A 418 -8.65 -35.40 3.90
CA GLN A 418 -8.85 -36.69 4.58
C GLN A 418 -7.63 -37.13 5.40
N LYS A 419 -6.42 -36.73 4.99
CA LYS A 419 -5.18 -36.95 5.74
C LYS A 419 -4.94 -35.92 6.86
N GLY A 420 -5.75 -34.86 6.96
CA GLY A 420 -5.52 -33.74 7.88
C GLY A 420 -4.26 -32.93 7.54
N LEU A 421 -3.85 -32.96 6.27
CA LEU A 421 -2.61 -32.35 5.78
C LEU A 421 -2.85 -31.16 4.86
N GLY A 422 -4.07 -30.91 4.37
CA GLY A 422 -4.34 -29.75 3.54
C GLY A 422 -5.81 -29.39 3.42
N GLU A 423 -6.06 -28.19 2.90
CA GLU A 423 -7.39 -27.62 2.69
C GLU A 423 -7.37 -26.68 1.48
N LYS A 424 -8.54 -26.42 0.89
CA LYS A 424 -8.68 -25.32 -0.07
C LYS A 424 -8.51 -24.00 0.66
N LYS A 425 -7.76 -23.08 0.07
CA LYS A 425 -7.50 -21.77 0.66
C LYS A 425 -7.56 -20.69 -0.41
N THR A 426 -8.16 -19.57 -0.05
CA THR A 426 -8.03 -18.31 -0.80
C THR A 426 -6.95 -17.49 -0.14
N THR A 427 -6.00 -17.01 -0.93
CA THR A 427 -4.94 -16.10 -0.49
C THR A 427 -4.98 -14.82 -1.30
N TRP A 428 -4.37 -13.79 -0.74
CA TRP A 428 -4.30 -12.45 -1.32
C TRP A 428 -2.85 -12.03 -1.39
N ARG A 429 -2.48 -11.38 -2.49
CA ARG A 429 -1.23 -10.64 -2.59
C ARG A 429 -1.26 -9.40 -1.69
N LEU A 430 -2.44 -8.77 -1.60
CA LEU A 430 -2.70 -7.62 -0.73
C LEU A 430 -2.29 -7.90 0.71
N ARG A 431 -1.69 -6.90 1.35
CA ARG A 431 -1.31 -6.92 2.76
C ARG A 431 -2.07 -5.87 3.52
N ASP A 432 -2.18 -6.11 4.83
CA ASP A 432 -2.69 -5.09 5.74
C ASP A 432 -1.82 -3.84 5.68
N TRP A 433 -2.48 -2.69 5.75
CA TRP A 433 -1.83 -1.41 5.56
C TRP A 433 -1.23 -0.93 6.87
N GLY A 434 0.10 -0.97 6.97
CA GLY A 434 0.84 -0.41 8.10
C GLY A 434 0.82 1.11 8.08
N VAL A 435 0.15 1.73 9.06
CA VAL A 435 -0.04 3.19 9.16
C VAL A 435 0.96 3.89 10.09
N SER A 436 1.67 3.16 10.96
CA SER A 436 2.71 3.75 11.82
C SER A 436 3.90 4.30 11.03
N ARG A 437 4.31 5.53 11.34
CA ARG A 437 5.54 6.17 10.84
C ARG A 437 6.34 6.75 12.00
N GLN A 438 7.65 6.45 12.07
CA GLN A 438 8.57 6.98 13.08
C GLN A 438 9.04 8.38 12.67
N ARG A 439 8.09 9.28 12.44
CA ARG A 439 8.30 10.65 11.95
C ARG A 439 7.50 11.63 12.78
N TYR A 440 7.93 12.88 12.81
CA TYR A 440 7.25 13.92 13.57
C TYR A 440 6.11 14.56 12.77
N TRP A 441 6.32 14.87 11.49
CA TRP A 441 5.35 15.67 10.73
C TRP A 441 4.19 14.82 10.16
N GLY A 442 3.30 14.36 11.04
CA GLY A 442 2.12 13.57 10.70
C GLY A 442 1.05 13.62 11.80
N THR A 443 -0.11 13.02 11.56
CA THR A 443 -1.17 12.90 12.57
C THR A 443 -0.68 12.05 13.74
N PRO A 444 -0.63 12.53 15.00
CA PRO A 444 -0.28 11.69 16.14
C PRO A 444 -1.26 10.52 16.31
N ILE A 445 -0.75 9.31 16.52
CA ILE A 445 -1.60 8.15 16.80
C ILE A 445 -2.18 8.29 18.22
N PRO A 446 -3.52 8.23 18.42
CA PRO A 446 -4.17 8.57 19.68
C PRO A 446 -4.13 7.40 20.68
N ILE A 447 -2.92 6.95 21.03
CA ILE A 447 -2.66 5.88 22.00
C ILE A 447 -1.76 6.40 23.12
N ILE A 448 -1.99 5.89 24.33
CA ILE A 448 -1.17 6.09 25.52
C ILE A 448 -0.58 4.73 25.93
N HIS A 449 0.72 4.67 26.20
CA HIS A 449 1.40 3.50 26.75
C HIS A 449 1.52 3.63 28.27
N CYS A 450 0.89 2.70 28.98
CA CYS A 450 0.92 2.56 30.42
C CYS A 450 1.67 1.28 30.81
N ASP A 451 2.51 1.33 31.83
CA ASP A 451 3.28 0.16 32.28
C ASP A 451 2.40 -0.98 32.83
N GLU A 452 1.18 -0.67 33.30
CA GLU A 452 0.24 -1.66 33.83
C GLU A 452 -0.78 -2.16 32.79
N HIS A 453 -1.28 -1.27 31.93
CA HIS A 453 -2.38 -1.56 31.00
C HIS A 453 -1.93 -1.69 29.54
N GLY A 454 -0.63 -1.51 29.26
CA GLY A 454 -0.09 -1.53 27.90
C GLY A 454 -0.56 -0.34 27.06
N ALA A 455 -0.88 -0.60 25.80
CA ALA A 455 -1.37 0.40 24.86
C ALA A 455 -2.89 0.62 25.03
N VAL A 456 -3.28 1.80 25.50
CA VAL A 456 -4.68 2.17 25.73
C VAL A 456 -5.09 3.38 24.88
N PRO A 457 -6.33 3.42 24.35
CA PRO A 457 -6.80 4.54 23.54
C PRO A 457 -6.91 5.83 24.35
N VAL A 458 -6.61 6.95 23.70
CA VAL A 458 -6.95 8.29 24.23
C VAL A 458 -8.49 8.42 24.28
N PRO A 459 -9.09 8.92 25.37
CA PRO A 459 -10.52 9.18 25.41
C PRO A 459 -10.94 10.16 24.31
N GLU A 460 -12.08 9.90 23.64
CA GLU A 460 -12.54 10.74 22.51
C GLU A 460 -12.70 12.22 22.86
N LYS A 461 -13.11 12.53 24.10
CA LYS A 461 -13.25 13.90 24.61
C LYS A 461 -11.92 14.67 24.70
N ASP A 462 -10.79 13.94 24.72
CA ASP A 462 -9.45 14.51 24.83
C ASP A 462 -8.78 14.63 23.44
N LEU A 463 -9.53 14.36 22.36
CA LEU A 463 -9.08 14.62 20.99
C LEU A 463 -9.24 16.10 20.62
N PRO A 464 -8.36 16.63 19.75
CA PRO A 464 -7.20 15.96 19.17
C PRO A 464 -6.01 15.83 20.13
N VAL A 465 -5.22 14.77 19.95
CA VAL A 465 -3.82 14.77 20.38
C VAL A 465 -3.07 15.72 19.45
N VAL A 466 -2.82 16.94 19.92
CA VAL A 466 -2.24 18.01 19.11
C VAL A 466 -0.74 17.76 18.88
N LEU A 467 -0.32 17.80 17.62
CA LEU A 467 1.09 17.80 17.25
C LEU A 467 1.73 19.15 17.62
N PRO A 468 2.83 19.18 18.41
CA PRO A 468 3.62 20.39 18.62
C PRO A 468 4.07 20.98 17.28
N GLN A 469 4.27 22.29 17.17
CA GLN A 469 4.65 22.95 15.90
C GLN A 469 6.06 23.55 15.92
N ASP A 470 6.72 23.49 17.08
CA ASP A 470 8.01 24.08 17.38
C ASP A 470 9.19 23.11 17.20
N CYS A 471 8.93 21.82 16.97
CA CYS A 471 10.00 20.86 16.71
C CYS A 471 10.71 21.17 15.38
N ILE A 472 12.04 21.18 15.43
CA ILE A 472 12.91 21.18 14.27
C ILE A 472 13.55 19.80 14.19
N PRO A 473 13.20 18.96 13.20
CA PRO A 473 13.88 17.68 13.00
C PRO A 473 15.37 17.91 12.81
N ASP A 474 16.21 17.11 13.48
CA ASP A 474 17.68 17.17 13.40
C ASP A 474 18.29 15.91 12.77
N GLY A 475 17.44 14.94 12.40
CA GLY A 475 17.84 13.65 11.85
C GLY A 475 18.26 12.59 12.89
N SER A 476 18.16 12.87 14.19
CA SER A 476 18.54 11.94 15.27
C SER A 476 17.42 10.98 15.71
N GLY A 477 16.34 10.90 14.94
CA GLY A 477 15.12 10.14 15.24
C GLY A 477 13.90 11.05 15.39
N ASN A 478 12.75 10.48 15.79
CA ASN A 478 11.49 11.23 15.91
C ASN A 478 11.52 12.23 17.09
N PRO A 479 11.44 13.56 16.84
CA PRO A 479 11.45 14.59 17.88
C PRO A 479 10.42 14.39 19.00
N LEU A 480 9.28 13.75 18.71
CA LEU A 480 8.22 13.52 19.70
C LEU A 480 8.67 12.64 20.87
N HIS A 481 9.71 11.83 20.72
CA HIS A 481 10.23 11.01 21.82
C HIS A 481 10.73 11.84 23.01
N LYS A 482 11.30 13.03 22.74
CA LYS A 482 11.96 13.85 23.75
C LYS A 482 11.24 15.18 24.03
N HIS A 483 10.09 15.39 23.39
CA HIS A 483 9.37 16.66 23.51
C HIS A 483 8.62 16.75 24.84
N GLU A 484 9.16 17.51 25.79
CA GLU A 484 8.62 17.63 27.15
C GLU A 484 7.14 18.03 27.15
N GLY A 485 6.76 19.04 26.37
CA GLY A 485 5.37 19.51 26.28
C GLY A 485 4.39 18.49 25.69
N PHE A 486 4.87 17.50 24.93
CA PHE A 486 4.01 16.48 24.31
C PHE A 486 3.65 15.37 25.31
N HIS A 487 4.58 15.08 26.23
CA HIS A 487 4.41 14.06 27.29
C HIS A 487 3.97 14.64 28.64
N ALA A 488 4.03 15.97 28.80
CA ALA A 488 3.68 16.63 30.05
C ALA A 488 2.25 16.29 30.50
N GLY A 489 2.12 15.82 31.75
CA GLY A 489 0.83 15.55 32.39
C GLY A 489 0.05 14.37 31.82
N VAL A 490 0.67 13.52 31.00
CA VAL A 490 0.00 12.37 30.40
C VAL A 490 -0.17 11.27 31.45
N THR A 491 -1.42 10.90 31.71
CA THR A 491 -1.79 9.82 32.63
C THR A 491 -2.57 8.74 31.91
N CYS A 492 -2.46 7.49 32.38
CA CYS A 492 -3.27 6.39 31.87
C CYS A 492 -4.76 6.67 32.13
N PRO A 493 -5.64 6.63 31.11
CA PRO A 493 -7.08 6.83 31.29
C PRO A 493 -7.76 5.72 32.11
N VAL A 494 -7.09 4.58 32.32
CA VAL A 494 -7.63 3.44 33.09
C VAL A 494 -7.27 3.55 34.57
N CYS A 495 -5.99 3.81 34.91
CA CYS A 495 -5.54 3.81 36.31
C CYS A 495 -5.02 5.16 36.84
N GLY A 496 -4.98 6.21 36.03
CA GLY A 496 -4.52 7.55 36.43
C GLY A 496 -3.01 7.69 36.69
N LYS A 497 -2.23 6.61 36.57
CA LYS A 497 -0.77 6.64 36.75
C LYS A 497 -0.07 7.37 35.59
N PRO A 498 1.16 7.89 35.81
CA PRO A 498 1.97 8.45 34.73
C PRO A 498 2.10 7.47 33.55
N ALA A 499 1.97 8.01 32.34
CA ALA A 499 2.02 7.25 31.11
C ALA A 499 2.68 8.09 30.01
N ARG A 500 2.95 7.50 28.85
CA ARG A 500 3.55 8.21 27.69
C ARG A 500 2.66 8.13 26.47
N ARG A 501 2.64 9.16 25.62
CA ARG A 501 1.93 9.07 24.35
C ARG A 501 2.64 8.14 23.38
N GLU A 502 1.89 7.55 22.47
CA GLU A 502 2.44 7.06 21.22
C GLU A 502 3.11 8.23 20.48
N THR A 503 4.30 7.97 19.97
CA THR A 503 5.13 8.96 19.28
C THR A 503 5.12 8.74 17.79
N ASP A 504 4.74 7.55 17.33
CA ASP A 504 4.49 7.30 15.92
C ASP A 504 3.33 8.17 15.42
N THR A 505 3.48 8.65 14.19
CA THR A 505 2.44 9.36 13.46
C THR A 505 1.83 8.47 12.39
N MET A 506 0.64 8.82 11.92
CA MET A 506 -0.03 8.12 10.84
C MET A 506 0.61 8.45 9.49
N ASP A 507 0.61 7.47 8.59
CA ASP A 507 0.95 7.61 7.19
C ASP A 507 0.10 8.71 6.51
N THR A 508 0.69 9.51 5.63
CA THR A 508 -0.04 10.61 4.95
C THR A 508 -1.16 10.13 4.05
N PHE A 509 -1.11 8.87 3.61
CA PHE A 509 -2.24 8.28 2.91
C PHE A 509 -3.51 8.22 3.76
N VAL A 510 -3.42 8.25 5.09
CA VAL A 510 -4.60 8.40 5.96
C VAL A 510 -5.32 9.71 5.67
N ASP A 511 -4.57 10.81 5.57
CA ASP A 511 -5.14 12.13 5.27
C ASP A 511 -5.80 12.16 3.88
N SER A 512 -5.12 11.63 2.86
CA SER A 512 -5.65 11.63 1.49
C SER A 512 -6.74 10.57 1.24
N SER A 513 -7.01 9.66 2.17
CA SER A 513 -8.03 8.61 1.96
C SER A 513 -9.48 9.11 2.07
N TRP A 514 -9.74 10.31 2.61
CA TRP A 514 -11.11 10.78 2.86
C TRP A 514 -11.34 12.29 2.69
N TYR A 515 -10.30 13.08 2.39
CA TYR A 515 -10.39 14.55 2.27
C TYR A 515 -11.51 15.06 1.35
N PHE A 516 -11.84 14.30 0.30
CA PHE A 516 -12.92 14.63 -0.63
C PHE A 516 -14.31 14.61 0.05
N MET A 517 -14.52 13.75 1.04
CA MET A 517 -15.74 13.81 1.84
C MET A 517 -15.72 15.01 2.79
N ARG A 518 -14.53 15.39 3.31
CA ARG A 518 -14.40 16.56 4.19
C ARG A 518 -14.73 17.86 3.48
N TYR A 519 -14.39 18.01 2.21
CA TYR A 519 -14.78 19.19 1.42
C TYR A 519 -16.29 19.43 1.35
N CYS A 520 -17.09 18.38 1.55
CA CYS A 520 -18.54 18.50 1.53
C CYS A 520 -19.07 19.27 2.75
N ASP A 521 -18.36 19.24 3.88
CA ASP A 521 -18.66 20.05 5.07
C ASP A 521 -17.40 20.29 5.94
N PRO A 522 -16.48 21.16 5.51
CA PRO A 522 -15.13 21.22 6.09
C PRO A 522 -15.07 21.92 7.44
N LYS A 523 -16.10 22.70 7.80
CA LYS A 523 -16.17 23.50 9.03
C LYS A 523 -16.94 22.81 10.16
N ASN A 524 -17.47 21.60 9.92
CA ASN A 524 -18.24 20.88 10.92
C ASN A 524 -17.35 20.44 12.09
N ALA A 525 -17.62 20.97 13.29
CA ALA A 525 -16.86 20.64 14.48
C ALA A 525 -17.34 19.33 15.14
N ASP A 526 -18.57 18.90 14.87
CA ASP A 526 -19.26 17.84 15.60
C ASP A 526 -19.24 16.49 14.87
N ALA A 527 -19.02 16.50 13.55
CA ALA A 527 -18.92 15.30 12.72
C ALA A 527 -17.75 15.33 11.74
N MET A 528 -17.16 14.16 11.49
CA MET A 528 -16.14 13.94 10.46
C MET A 528 -16.69 14.24 9.07
N VAL A 529 -17.87 13.66 8.79
CA VAL A 529 -18.67 13.85 7.58
C VAL A 529 -20.13 14.03 8.01
N ALA A 530 -20.82 14.98 7.41
CA ALA A 530 -22.20 15.34 7.73
C ALA A 530 -23.06 15.41 6.44
N GLY A 531 -24.23 16.07 6.52
CA GLY A 531 -25.22 16.11 5.44
C GLY A 531 -24.72 16.65 4.09
N GLY A 532 -23.63 17.42 4.07
CA GLY A 532 -23.00 17.83 2.80
C GLY A 532 -22.58 16.63 1.93
N ALA A 533 -22.07 15.56 2.54
CA ALA A 533 -21.68 14.36 1.77
C ALA A 533 -22.90 13.60 1.24
N ASP A 534 -24.03 13.63 1.93
CA ASP A 534 -25.29 13.06 1.42
C ASP A 534 -25.76 13.75 0.12
N TYR A 535 -25.44 15.03 -0.05
CA TYR A 535 -25.75 15.78 -1.27
C TYR A 535 -24.68 15.62 -2.36
N TRP A 536 -23.39 15.73 -2.01
CA TRP A 536 -22.31 15.78 -2.99
C TRP A 536 -21.75 14.42 -3.40
N MET A 537 -21.74 13.43 -2.52
CA MET A 537 -21.16 12.11 -2.80
C MET A 537 -22.15 11.17 -3.53
N PRO A 538 -21.67 10.21 -4.35
CA PRO A 538 -20.26 10.00 -4.70
C PRO A 538 -19.73 11.12 -5.60
N MET A 539 -18.41 11.29 -5.64
CA MET A 539 -17.80 12.29 -6.50
C MET A 539 -17.97 11.92 -7.97
N ASP A 540 -18.48 12.84 -8.77
CA ASP A 540 -18.82 12.57 -10.17
C ASP A 540 -17.56 12.42 -11.05
N GLN A 541 -16.53 13.24 -10.81
CA GLN A 541 -15.28 13.21 -11.57
C GLN A 541 -14.07 13.43 -10.66
N TYR A 542 -13.17 12.44 -10.64
CA TYR A 542 -11.87 12.54 -10.01
C TYR A 542 -10.75 12.65 -11.05
N ILE A 543 -9.80 13.57 -10.86
CA ILE A 543 -8.73 13.86 -11.83
C ILE A 543 -7.38 13.83 -11.12
N GLY A 544 -6.46 13.01 -11.63
CA GLY A 544 -5.18 12.78 -10.97
C GLY A 544 -4.14 12.11 -11.86
N GLY A 545 -2.94 11.91 -11.33
CA GLY A 545 -1.88 11.19 -12.02
C GLY A 545 -2.03 9.67 -11.90
N ILE A 546 -1.51 8.93 -12.89
CA ILE A 546 -1.53 7.45 -12.91
C ILE A 546 -0.63 6.85 -11.82
N GLU A 547 0.34 7.60 -11.30
CA GLU A 547 1.23 7.21 -10.20
C GLU A 547 0.47 6.87 -8.91
N HIS A 548 -0.76 7.35 -8.77
CA HIS A 548 -1.64 7.11 -7.64
C HIS A 548 -2.66 5.98 -7.89
N ALA A 549 -2.57 5.27 -9.03
CA ALA A 549 -3.54 4.25 -9.47
C ALA A 549 -3.76 3.11 -8.45
N ILE A 550 -2.71 2.78 -7.69
CA ILE A 550 -2.73 1.72 -6.69
C ILE A 550 -2.94 2.34 -5.30
N LEU A 551 -1.90 2.92 -4.69
CA LEU A 551 -1.90 3.35 -3.29
C LEU A 551 -3.11 4.22 -2.91
N HIS A 552 -3.07 5.51 -3.24
CA HIS A 552 -4.11 6.48 -2.89
C HIS A 552 -5.51 6.01 -3.31
N LEU A 553 -5.69 5.55 -4.55
CA LEU A 553 -7.02 5.15 -5.02
C LEU A 553 -7.55 3.91 -4.28
N LEU A 554 -6.73 2.89 -4.03
CA LEU A 554 -7.14 1.71 -3.28
C LEU A 554 -7.46 2.07 -1.82
N TYR A 555 -6.64 2.92 -1.18
CA TYR A 555 -6.87 3.36 0.19
C TYR A 555 -8.13 4.22 0.30
N ALA A 556 -8.39 5.14 -0.63
CA ALA A 556 -9.63 5.93 -0.65
C ALA A 556 -10.88 5.05 -0.78
N ARG A 557 -10.81 3.98 -1.59
CA ARG A 557 -11.91 3.00 -1.73
C ARG A 557 -12.11 2.20 -0.45
N PHE A 558 -11.04 1.65 0.12
CA PHE A 558 -11.08 0.94 1.41
C PHE A 558 -11.67 1.82 2.52
N TRP A 559 -11.18 3.05 2.64
CA TRP A 559 -11.62 4.01 3.65
C TRP A 559 -13.09 4.37 3.50
N THR A 560 -13.57 4.53 2.25
CA THR A 560 -14.98 4.77 1.95
C THR A 560 -15.86 3.61 2.43
N LYS A 561 -15.43 2.37 2.21
CA LYS A 561 -16.15 1.16 2.67
C LYS A 561 -16.17 1.05 4.20
N VAL A 562 -15.05 1.33 4.87
CA VAL A 562 -15.01 1.42 6.34
C VAL A 562 -15.97 2.49 6.84
N MET A 563 -15.96 3.68 6.24
CA MET A 563 -16.88 4.76 6.61
C MET A 563 -18.35 4.40 6.38
N ARG A 564 -18.66 3.66 5.30
CA ARG A 564 -20.00 3.11 5.03
C ARG A 564 -20.42 2.13 6.12
N ASP A 565 -19.56 1.18 6.46
CA ASP A 565 -19.89 0.14 7.45
C ASP A 565 -20.02 0.70 8.87
N LEU A 566 -19.37 1.84 9.15
CA LEU A 566 -19.55 2.62 10.37
C LEU A 566 -20.75 3.60 10.31
N GLY A 567 -21.48 3.65 9.19
CA GLY A 567 -22.67 4.49 9.01
C GLY A 567 -22.41 5.98 8.76
N LEU A 568 -21.18 6.36 8.41
CA LEU A 568 -20.79 7.75 8.15
C LEU A 568 -21.13 8.23 6.74
N VAL A 569 -21.18 7.30 5.78
CA VAL A 569 -21.57 7.57 4.39
C VAL A 569 -22.44 6.44 3.85
N LYS A 570 -23.15 6.71 2.76
CA LYS A 570 -24.04 5.73 2.10
C LYS A 570 -23.47 5.14 0.80
N VAL A 571 -22.31 5.64 0.36
CA VAL A 571 -21.72 5.27 -0.93
C VAL A 571 -20.73 4.13 -0.77
N ASP A 572 -20.69 3.23 -1.75
CA ASP A 572 -19.75 2.09 -1.76
C ASP A 572 -18.38 2.46 -2.34
N GLU A 573 -18.35 3.46 -3.21
CA GLU A 573 -17.17 3.90 -3.96
C GLU A 573 -17.10 5.43 -3.98
N PRO A 574 -15.91 6.02 -3.75
CA PRO A 574 -15.77 7.47 -3.64
C PRO A 574 -15.85 8.20 -4.98
N PHE A 575 -15.44 7.56 -6.08
CA PHE A 575 -15.27 8.19 -7.40
C PHE A 575 -16.07 7.46 -8.47
N THR A 576 -17.04 8.13 -9.08
CA THR A 576 -17.83 7.56 -10.19
C THR A 576 -17.03 7.50 -11.49
N LYS A 577 -16.28 8.57 -11.80
CA LYS A 577 -15.39 8.62 -12.98
C LYS A 577 -13.97 9.01 -12.57
N LEU A 578 -13.00 8.43 -13.25
CA LEU A 578 -11.59 8.68 -13.02
C LEU A 578 -10.90 9.10 -14.32
N LEU A 579 -10.22 10.25 -14.30
CA LEU A 579 -9.36 10.68 -15.39
C LEU A 579 -7.92 10.71 -14.90
N THR A 580 -7.08 9.86 -15.50
CA THR A 580 -5.64 9.82 -15.23
C THR A 580 -4.89 10.65 -16.25
N GLN A 581 -4.39 11.82 -15.87
CA GLN A 581 -3.63 12.69 -16.77
C GLN A 581 -2.25 12.11 -17.08
N GLY A 582 -1.74 12.38 -18.28
CA GLY A 582 -0.35 12.07 -18.62
C GLY A 582 0.65 12.99 -17.92
N MET A 583 1.88 12.50 -17.71
CA MET A 583 2.97 13.29 -17.15
C MET A 583 3.33 14.48 -18.07
N VAL A 584 3.78 15.58 -17.47
CA VAL A 584 4.43 16.70 -18.19
C VAL A 584 5.93 16.52 -18.04
N LEU A 585 6.64 16.41 -19.16
CA LEU A 585 8.07 16.09 -19.17
C LEU A 585 8.90 17.32 -19.55
N ASN A 586 10.07 17.46 -18.92
CA ASN A 586 11.12 18.39 -19.31
C ASN A 586 12.49 17.73 -19.03
N HIS A 587 13.55 18.20 -19.68
CA HIS A 587 14.91 17.75 -19.36
C HIS A 587 15.29 18.18 -17.94
N ILE A 588 15.89 17.28 -17.18
CA ILE A 588 16.42 17.56 -15.84
C ILE A 588 17.85 17.08 -15.75
N TYR A 589 18.70 17.88 -15.11
CA TYR A 589 20.06 17.46 -14.76
C TYR A 589 20.06 17.02 -13.30
N SER A 590 20.90 16.06 -12.93
CA SER A 590 21.04 15.69 -11.52
C SER A 590 22.49 15.40 -11.18
N ARG A 591 22.86 15.65 -9.92
CA ARG A 591 24.18 15.33 -9.37
C ARG A 591 24.00 14.50 -8.11
N ARG A 592 24.77 13.42 -7.98
CA ARG A 592 24.90 12.71 -6.70
C ARG A 592 25.76 13.52 -5.74
N THR A 593 25.26 13.70 -4.53
CA THR A 593 25.99 14.31 -3.41
C THR A 593 26.98 13.32 -2.81
N ALA A 594 27.94 13.82 -2.03
CA ALA A 594 28.90 12.97 -1.31
C ALA A 594 28.23 11.99 -0.32
N LYS A 595 27.00 12.27 0.12
CA LYS A 595 26.19 11.39 0.99
C LYS A 595 25.24 10.47 0.21
N GLY A 596 25.34 10.38 -1.12
CA GLY A 596 24.53 9.48 -1.95
C GLY A 596 23.20 10.05 -2.47
N GLY A 597 22.66 11.10 -1.84
CA GLY A 597 21.44 11.76 -2.29
C GLY A 597 21.58 12.41 -3.68
N LYS A 598 20.49 12.50 -4.45
CA LYS A 598 20.45 13.18 -5.76
C LYS A 598 19.93 14.61 -5.61
N ASP A 599 20.74 15.59 -6.00
CA ASP A 599 20.28 16.96 -6.23
C ASP A 599 19.79 17.08 -7.67
N TYR A 600 18.55 17.55 -7.86
CA TYR A 600 17.97 17.82 -9.17
C TYR A 600 18.12 19.29 -9.53
N PHE A 601 18.57 19.55 -10.76
CA PHE A 601 18.73 20.87 -11.36
C PHE A 601 17.77 20.98 -12.53
N TRP A 602 16.78 21.85 -12.36
CA TRP A 602 15.81 22.20 -13.38
C TRP A 602 16.42 23.31 -14.25
N PRO A 603 16.36 23.22 -15.59
CA PRO A 603 16.89 24.23 -16.50
C PRO A 603 16.17 25.58 -16.39
#